data_AF-A0A3S0L689-F1
#
_entry.id   AF-A0A3S0L689-F1
#
_cell.length_a   1.000
_cell.length_b   1.000
_cell.length_c   1.000
_cell.angle_alpha   90.00
_cell.angle_beta   90.00
_cell.angle_gamma   90.00
#
_symmetry.space_group_name_H-M   'P 1'
#
loop_
_entity.id
_entity.type
_entity.pdbx_description
1 polymer ?
#
loop_
_entity_poly.entity_id
_entity_poly.type
_entity_poly.pdbx_seq_one_letter_code
_entity_poly.pdbx_strand_id
1 'polypeptide(L)'
;MRGSRFYLFCMCLLQSLAAGFGAARAADVSQDAKPSSIRLTGGVVHSERLTPVPVASMPGKTFNLAAAFGPNTSKAPAKKFAVPNWLAGTWERTQSTEVSRVNLATNTHAETTGTSVARVTDKFGTYKDAQGRVWQLFDPRKATGQIDRGNFMDYHRVSTYDLISRGDKVAIVEVTALHLVVNKKTQKIISTFQDEELNTYTQVSDGQLRTDSSVKVFDAHGKPIYLTRSTSLESRLAPFKG
;
A
#
# COMPACT_ATOMS: atom_id res chain seq x y z
N MET A 1 -18.82 21.38 -10.95
CA MET A 1 -18.40 20.85 -9.64
C MET A 1 -17.13 20.03 -9.83
N ARG A 2 -15.96 20.56 -9.44
CA ARG A 2 -14.67 19.87 -9.60
C ARG A 2 -14.48 18.92 -8.43
N GLY A 3 -14.62 17.62 -8.66
CA GLY A 3 -14.39 16.59 -7.64
C GLY A 3 -12.90 16.50 -7.32
N SER A 4 -12.51 16.89 -6.11
CA SER A 4 -11.18 16.65 -5.55
C SER A 4 -10.91 15.15 -5.53
N ARG A 5 -10.06 14.68 -6.45
CA ARG A 5 -9.53 13.32 -6.43
C ARG A 5 -8.58 13.22 -5.22
N PHE A 6 -9.03 12.53 -4.18
CA PHE A 6 -8.16 12.10 -3.09
C PHE A 6 -7.21 11.04 -3.64
N TYR A 7 -6.02 11.48 -4.04
CA TYR A 7 -4.92 10.59 -4.37
C TYR A 7 -4.26 10.17 -3.05
N LEU A 8 -4.84 9.15 -2.42
CA LEU A 8 -4.12 8.35 -1.45
C LEU A 8 -3.37 7.32 -2.30
N PHE A 9 -2.16 7.66 -2.74
CA PHE A 9 -1.34 6.71 -3.46
C PHE A 9 -0.90 5.65 -2.44
N CYS A 10 -1.45 4.44 -2.60
CA CYS A 10 -0.81 3.24 -2.07
C CYS A 10 0.64 3.27 -2.58
N MET A 11 1.61 3.26 -1.67
CA MET A 11 3.01 3.57 -1.99
C MET A 11 3.68 2.47 -2.82
N CYS A 12 2.98 1.39 -3.14
CA CYS A 12 3.49 0.29 -3.94
C CYS A 12 3.68 0.64 -5.43
N LEU A 13 4.87 1.17 -5.73
CA LEU A 13 5.64 0.84 -6.92
C LEU A 13 5.94 -0.67 -6.95
N LEU A 14 4.91 -1.49 -7.15
CA LEU A 14 5.07 -2.90 -7.49
C LEU A 14 5.28 -2.99 -9.01
N GLN A 15 6.44 -2.52 -9.48
CA GLN A 15 6.86 -2.68 -10.88
C GLN A 15 7.20 -4.13 -11.24
N SER A 16 7.35 -5.04 -10.28
CA SER A 16 7.94 -6.37 -10.52
C SER A 16 7.03 -7.60 -10.35
N LEU A 17 5.79 -7.49 -9.84
CA LEU A 17 4.93 -8.68 -9.71
C LEU A 17 4.42 -9.23 -11.06
N ALA A 18 4.46 -8.46 -12.14
CA ALA A 18 4.03 -8.96 -13.46
C ALA A 18 5.06 -9.88 -14.14
N ALA A 19 6.32 -9.90 -13.71
CA ALA A 19 7.38 -10.67 -14.37
C ALA A 19 7.49 -12.13 -13.88
N GLY A 20 6.68 -12.56 -12.89
CA GLY A 20 6.83 -13.87 -12.23
C GLY A 20 5.63 -14.81 -12.29
N PHE A 21 4.48 -14.44 -12.85
CA PHE A 21 3.31 -15.33 -12.92
C PHE A 21 3.40 -16.28 -14.15
N GLY A 22 4.47 -17.06 -14.21
CA GLY A 22 4.44 -18.35 -14.89
C GLY A 22 3.58 -19.31 -14.06
N ALA A 23 2.70 -20.05 -14.72
CA ALA A 23 1.78 -21.00 -14.09
C ALA A 23 2.56 -22.02 -13.24
N ALA A 24 2.64 -21.79 -11.92
CA ALA A 24 3.11 -22.78 -10.98
C ALA A 24 2.00 -23.83 -10.79
N ARG A 25 2.23 -25.00 -11.39
CA ARG A 25 1.44 -26.20 -11.19
C ARG A 25 1.43 -26.52 -9.69
N ALA A 26 0.25 -26.82 -9.14
CA ALA A 26 0.10 -27.21 -7.74
C ALA A 26 0.99 -28.42 -7.43
N ALA A 27 2.01 -28.21 -6.62
CA ALA A 27 2.71 -29.26 -5.90
C ALA A 27 2.36 -29.10 -4.43
N ASP A 28 1.72 -30.13 -3.91
CA ASP A 28 1.32 -30.26 -2.51
C ASP A 28 2.60 -30.46 -1.66
N VAL A 29 2.94 -29.47 -0.85
CA VAL A 29 3.97 -29.60 0.20
C VAL A 29 3.43 -28.94 1.46
N SER A 30 2.86 -29.79 2.31
CA SER A 30 2.66 -29.56 3.73
C SER A 30 4.04 -29.43 4.41
N GLN A 31 4.41 -28.21 4.79
CA GLN A 31 5.38 -27.98 5.87
C GLN A 31 5.01 -26.70 6.63
N ASP A 32 4.95 -26.82 7.96
CA ASP A 32 4.73 -25.76 8.93
C ASP A 32 5.81 -24.67 8.80
N ALA A 33 5.49 -23.61 8.05
CA ALA A 33 6.31 -22.41 8.01
C ALA A 33 6.14 -21.65 9.34
N LYS A 34 7.22 -21.54 10.12
CA LYS A 34 7.27 -20.66 11.30
C LYS A 34 6.87 -19.24 10.87
N PRO A 35 5.97 -18.55 11.60
CA PRO A 35 5.57 -17.20 11.27
C PRO A 35 6.79 -16.27 11.36
N SER A 36 7.14 -15.62 10.24
CA SER A 36 8.19 -14.60 10.21
C SER A 36 7.65 -13.28 10.76
N SER A 37 7.60 -13.17 12.09
CA SER A 37 7.28 -11.91 12.76
C SER A 37 8.49 -10.98 12.75
N ILE A 38 8.77 -10.33 11.63
CA ILE A 38 9.77 -9.27 11.57
C ILE A 38 9.18 -8.04 12.25
N ARG A 39 9.77 -7.66 13.39
CA ARG A 39 9.41 -6.43 14.12
C ARG A 39 10.01 -5.22 13.41
N LEU A 40 9.16 -4.28 13.02
CA LEU A 40 9.61 -2.98 12.53
C LEU A 40 9.94 -2.05 13.70
N THR A 41 10.72 -1.01 13.43
CA THR A 41 10.99 0.06 14.39
C THR A 41 9.64 0.62 14.88
N GLY A 42 9.42 0.63 16.20
CA GLY A 42 8.16 1.10 16.80
C GLY A 42 7.15 0.01 17.18
N GLY A 43 7.51 -1.28 17.05
CA GLY A 43 6.77 -2.39 17.64
C GLY A 43 5.53 -2.85 16.86
N VAL A 44 5.27 -2.25 15.69
CA VAL A 44 4.24 -2.70 14.76
C VAL A 44 4.78 -3.88 13.96
N VAL A 45 3.93 -4.88 13.78
CA VAL A 45 4.24 -6.11 13.02
C VAL A 45 3.20 -6.29 11.94
N HIS A 46 3.64 -6.85 10.82
CA HIS A 46 2.72 -7.28 9.79
C HIS A 46 1.87 -8.45 10.27
N SER A 47 0.63 -8.49 9.79
CA SER A 47 -0.27 -9.63 9.89
C SER A 47 0.41 -10.92 9.39
N GLU A 48 0.14 -12.05 10.06
CA GLU A 48 0.62 -13.36 9.59
C GLU A 48 -0.15 -13.81 8.35
N ARG A 49 -1.45 -13.52 8.32
CA ARG A 49 -2.39 -13.81 7.22
C ARG A 49 -3.45 -12.73 7.13
N LEU A 50 -4.02 -12.56 5.95
CA LEU A 50 -5.21 -11.75 5.75
C LEU A 50 -6.46 -12.63 5.51
N THR A 51 -7.63 -12.01 5.61
CA THR A 51 -8.87 -12.68 5.21
C THR A 51 -8.85 -12.94 3.70
N PRO A 52 -9.27 -14.12 3.21
CA PRO A 52 -9.40 -14.38 1.78
C PRO A 52 -10.30 -13.34 1.09
N VAL A 53 -9.98 -13.03 -0.15
CA VAL A 53 -10.81 -12.12 -0.96
C VAL A 53 -12.16 -12.76 -1.30
N PRO A 54 -13.21 -11.96 -1.58
CA PRO A 54 -14.48 -12.50 -2.04
C PRO A 54 -14.33 -13.33 -3.33
N VAL A 55 -15.14 -14.39 -3.48
CA VAL A 55 -15.10 -15.30 -4.65
C VAL A 55 -15.25 -14.56 -5.98
N ALA A 56 -16.02 -13.47 -6.01
CA ALA A 56 -16.20 -12.62 -7.19
C ALA A 56 -14.91 -11.91 -7.64
N SER A 57 -13.96 -11.75 -6.73
CA SER A 57 -12.67 -11.09 -6.96
C SER A 57 -11.55 -12.08 -7.28
N MET A 58 -11.82 -13.39 -7.35
CA MET A 58 -10.79 -14.39 -7.62
C MET A 58 -10.29 -14.36 -9.08
N PRO A 59 -9.05 -14.80 -9.35
CA PRO A 59 -8.56 -15.00 -10.71
C PRO A 59 -9.51 -15.87 -11.56
N GLY A 60 -9.61 -15.56 -12.85
CA GLY A 60 -10.51 -16.18 -13.82
C GLY A 60 -11.94 -15.63 -13.84
N LYS A 61 -12.35 -14.86 -12.82
CA LYS A 61 -13.67 -14.22 -12.80
C LYS A 61 -13.75 -13.05 -13.78
N THR A 62 -14.95 -12.78 -14.27
CA THR A 62 -15.23 -11.58 -15.07
C THR A 62 -15.19 -10.36 -14.16
N PHE A 63 -14.37 -9.38 -14.53
CA PHE A 63 -14.25 -8.15 -13.78
C PHE A 63 -15.48 -7.25 -13.99
N ASN A 64 -15.97 -6.69 -12.89
CA ASN A 64 -16.98 -5.64 -12.91
C ASN A 64 -16.55 -4.52 -11.95
N LEU A 65 -16.18 -3.38 -12.52
CA LEU A 65 -15.65 -2.23 -11.77
C LEU A 65 -16.63 -1.73 -10.71
N ALA A 66 -17.93 -1.64 -11.04
CA ALA A 66 -18.94 -1.15 -10.11
C ALA A 66 -19.16 -2.12 -8.94
N ALA A 67 -19.14 -3.42 -9.21
CA ALA A 67 -19.31 -4.46 -8.17
C ALA A 67 -18.07 -4.64 -7.28
N ALA A 68 -16.87 -4.42 -7.81
CA ALA A 68 -15.63 -4.52 -7.04
C ALA A 68 -15.33 -3.20 -6.29
N PHE A 69 -15.42 -2.07 -6.99
CA PHE A 69 -14.90 -0.78 -6.54
C PHE A 69 -15.93 0.36 -6.50
N GLY A 70 -17.22 0.07 -6.66
CA GLY A 70 -18.28 1.05 -6.50
C GLY A 70 -18.42 1.61 -5.07
N PRO A 71 -19.16 2.71 -4.90
CA PRO A 71 -19.28 3.42 -3.61
C PRO A 71 -19.92 2.57 -2.51
N ASN A 72 -20.71 1.55 -2.88
CA ASN A 72 -21.43 0.69 -1.94
C ASN A 72 -20.66 -0.60 -1.58
N THR A 73 -19.46 -0.80 -2.13
CA THR A 73 -18.74 -2.07 -1.98
C THR A 73 -17.83 -2.09 -0.74
N SER A 74 -17.60 -0.93 -0.11
CA SER A 74 -17.04 -0.86 1.24
C SER A 74 -18.10 -0.37 2.23
N LYS A 75 -18.28 -1.12 3.33
CA LYS A 75 -19.17 -0.74 4.44
C LYS A 75 -18.42 -0.02 5.56
N ALA A 76 -17.09 0.07 5.48
CA ALA A 76 -16.30 0.71 6.52
C ALA A 76 -16.57 2.22 6.56
N PRO A 77 -16.79 2.80 7.75
CA PRO A 77 -17.04 4.22 7.89
C PRO A 77 -15.79 5.02 7.54
N ALA A 78 -15.98 6.29 7.17
CA ALA A 78 -14.87 7.23 7.07
C ALA A 78 -14.24 7.42 8.47
N LYS A 79 -12.92 7.48 8.50
CA LYS A 79 -12.12 7.73 9.70
C LYS A 79 -11.43 9.09 9.60
N LYS A 80 -11.13 9.67 10.76
CA LYS A 80 -10.21 10.80 10.87
C LYS A 80 -9.13 10.49 11.88
N PHE A 81 -7.93 10.97 11.63
CA PHE A 81 -6.81 10.87 12.56
C PHE A 81 -5.97 12.14 12.47
N ALA A 82 -5.32 12.46 13.58
CA ALA A 82 -4.46 13.63 13.68
C ALA A 82 -3.17 13.41 12.89
N VAL A 83 -2.70 14.45 12.20
CA VAL A 83 -1.43 14.44 11.49
C VAL A 83 -0.47 15.37 12.24
N PRO A 84 0.74 14.91 12.62
CA PRO A 84 1.74 15.77 13.20
C PRO A 84 2.08 16.95 12.29
N ASN A 85 2.26 18.15 12.86
CA ASN A 85 2.52 19.37 12.09
C ASN A 85 3.78 19.25 11.21
N TRP A 86 4.82 18.54 11.68
CA TRP A 86 6.04 18.34 10.91
C TRP A 86 5.83 17.48 9.66
N LEU A 87 4.83 16.58 9.67
CA LEU A 87 4.47 15.68 8.57
C LEU A 87 3.39 16.28 7.66
N ALA A 88 2.56 17.19 8.18
CA ALA A 88 1.50 17.82 7.41
C ALA A 88 2.04 18.61 6.21
N GLY A 89 1.52 18.30 5.01
CA GLY A 89 1.94 18.95 3.78
C GLY A 89 1.93 18.03 2.58
N THR A 90 2.62 18.45 1.53
CA THR A 90 2.86 17.68 0.32
C THR A 90 4.35 17.37 0.23
N TRP A 91 4.67 16.10 0.05
CA TRP A 91 6.03 15.57 0.00
C TRP A 91 6.29 14.92 -1.34
N GLU A 92 7.53 15.00 -1.80
CA GLU A 92 7.97 14.33 -3.01
C GLU A 92 9.07 13.33 -2.70
N ARG A 93 8.89 12.14 -3.24
CA ARG A 93 9.91 11.11 -3.39
C ARG A 93 10.25 10.99 -4.86
N THR A 94 11.54 11.04 -5.22
CA THR A 94 12.00 10.83 -6.60
C THR A 94 12.68 9.49 -6.81
N GLN A 95 13.08 8.84 -5.72
CA GLN A 95 13.72 7.52 -5.74
C GLN A 95 13.36 6.71 -4.49
N SER A 96 13.36 5.39 -4.64
CA SER A 96 13.23 4.43 -3.54
C SER A 96 14.21 3.28 -3.77
N THR A 97 14.97 2.92 -2.76
CA THR A 97 15.94 1.81 -2.84
C THR A 97 15.39 0.61 -2.11
N GLU A 98 15.19 -0.50 -2.83
CA GLU A 98 14.85 -1.77 -2.22
C GLU A 98 16.07 -2.34 -1.48
N VAL A 99 15.93 -2.54 -0.17
CA VAL A 99 17.02 -3.02 0.70
C VAL A 99 16.92 -4.52 0.98
N SER A 100 15.74 -5.12 0.84
CA SER A 100 15.57 -6.56 0.96
C SER A 100 14.26 -7.04 0.35
N ARG A 101 14.27 -8.26 -0.18
CA ARG A 101 13.07 -8.99 -0.57
C ARG A 101 13.17 -10.44 -0.14
N VAL A 102 12.11 -10.95 0.46
CA VAL A 102 12.01 -12.34 0.93
C VAL A 102 10.78 -12.97 0.32
N ASN A 103 10.94 -14.12 -0.31
CA ASN A 103 9.84 -15.01 -0.67
C ASN A 103 9.42 -15.76 0.59
N LEU A 104 8.23 -15.47 1.10
CA LEU A 104 7.71 -16.02 2.34
C LEU A 104 7.15 -17.45 2.18
N ALA A 105 6.89 -17.90 0.95
CA ALA A 105 6.48 -19.27 0.69
C ALA A 105 7.66 -20.25 0.78
N THR A 106 8.85 -19.83 0.34
CA THR A 106 10.08 -20.64 0.35
C THR A 106 11.07 -20.23 1.44
N ASN A 107 10.80 -19.12 2.13
CA ASN A 107 11.71 -18.46 3.08
C ASN A 107 13.10 -18.18 2.48
N THR A 108 13.15 -17.82 1.19
CA THR A 108 14.40 -17.48 0.49
C THR A 108 14.49 -16.00 0.20
N HIS A 109 15.71 -15.47 0.25
CA HIS A 109 15.98 -14.13 -0.23
C HIS A 109 15.84 -14.09 -1.75
N ALA A 110 15.08 -13.12 -2.25
CA ALA A 110 15.00 -12.80 -3.66
C ALA A 110 15.96 -11.65 -3.96
N GLU A 111 16.43 -11.57 -5.20
CA GLU A 111 17.20 -10.42 -5.65
C GLU A 111 16.37 -9.14 -5.51
N THR A 112 17.01 -8.08 -5.02
CA THR A 112 16.36 -6.78 -4.93
C THR A 112 16.30 -6.16 -6.31
N THR A 113 15.25 -5.40 -6.60
CA THR A 113 15.15 -4.66 -7.88
C THR A 113 16.03 -3.40 -7.91
N GLY A 114 16.85 -3.18 -6.87
CA GLY A 114 17.70 -2.00 -6.74
C GLY A 114 16.92 -0.70 -6.48
N THR A 115 17.45 0.40 -7.00
CA THR A 115 16.83 1.73 -6.89
C THR A 115 15.83 1.95 -8.00
N SER A 116 14.57 2.19 -7.62
CA SER A 116 13.53 2.64 -8.52
C SER A 116 13.51 4.17 -8.55
N VAL A 117 13.61 4.75 -9.75
CA VAL A 117 13.48 6.20 -9.98
C VAL A 117 12.05 6.47 -10.43
N ALA A 118 11.27 7.09 -9.55
CA ALA A 118 9.89 7.44 -9.80
C ALA A 118 9.52 8.64 -8.94
N ARG A 119 8.92 9.65 -9.57
CA ARG A 119 8.35 10.80 -8.86
C ARG A 119 7.00 10.42 -8.29
N VAL A 120 6.91 10.37 -6.96
CA VAL A 120 5.70 10.11 -6.18
C VAL A 120 5.45 11.29 -5.27
N THR A 121 4.19 11.67 -5.11
CA THR A 121 3.78 12.75 -4.23
C THR A 121 2.82 12.23 -3.18
N ASP A 122 3.19 12.44 -1.91
CA ASP A 122 2.39 12.07 -0.75
C ASP A 122 1.79 13.31 -0.10
N LYS A 123 0.54 13.20 0.35
CA LYS A 123 -0.20 14.31 0.97
C LYS A 123 -0.70 13.91 2.34
N PHE A 124 -0.27 14.65 3.34
CA PHE A 124 -0.71 14.50 4.72
C PHE A 124 -1.50 15.71 5.18
N GLY A 125 -2.73 15.47 5.60
CA GLY A 125 -3.67 16.49 6.04
C GLY A 125 -4.79 16.71 5.04
N THR A 126 -6.00 16.92 5.55
CA THR A 126 -7.21 17.25 4.80
C THR A 126 -7.76 18.61 5.21
N TYR A 127 -7.82 18.90 6.51
CA TYR A 127 -8.30 20.19 7.05
C TYR A 127 -7.58 20.54 8.35
N LYS A 128 -7.60 21.83 8.73
CA LYS A 128 -7.29 22.29 10.09
C LYS A 128 -8.57 22.47 10.90
N ASP A 129 -8.51 22.09 12.18
CA ASP A 129 -9.55 22.51 13.12
C ASP A 129 -9.31 23.94 13.65
N ALA A 130 -10.24 24.44 14.45
CA ALA A 130 -10.17 25.78 15.04
C ALA A 130 -8.96 25.98 15.98
N GLN A 131 -8.33 24.90 16.45
CA GLN A 131 -7.12 24.91 17.27
C GLN A 131 -5.85 24.80 16.43
N GLY A 132 -5.97 24.80 15.09
CA GLY A 132 -4.85 24.69 14.17
C GLY A 132 -4.29 23.26 14.04
N ARG A 133 -4.95 22.25 14.62
CA ARG A 133 -4.53 20.85 14.47
C ARG A 133 -4.89 20.35 13.08
N VAL A 134 -3.96 19.67 12.44
CA VAL A 134 -4.17 19.08 11.10
C VAL A 134 -4.80 17.70 11.23
N TRP A 135 -5.88 17.49 10.50
CA TRP A 135 -6.62 16.23 10.45
C TRP A 135 -6.58 15.63 9.06
N GLN A 136 -6.31 14.33 8.97
CA GLN A 136 -6.51 13.56 7.75
C GLN A 136 -7.89 12.90 7.81
N LEU A 137 -8.65 13.02 6.72
CA LEU A 137 -9.86 12.24 6.51
C LEU A 137 -9.55 11.09 5.56
N PHE A 138 -9.97 9.89 5.93
CA PHE A 138 -9.88 8.69 5.09
C PHE A 138 -11.27 8.10 4.91
N ASP A 139 -11.70 7.92 3.65
CA ASP A 139 -12.95 7.24 3.31
C ASP A 139 -12.65 6.05 2.40
N PRO A 140 -12.70 4.80 2.89
CA PRO A 140 -12.36 3.62 2.11
C PRO A 140 -13.31 3.40 0.91
N ARG A 141 -14.49 4.04 0.89
CA ARG A 141 -15.40 4.02 -0.26
C ARG A 141 -14.90 4.86 -1.43
N LYS A 142 -13.97 5.79 -1.16
CA LYS A 142 -13.37 6.70 -2.14
C LYS A 142 -11.88 6.44 -2.38
N ALA A 143 -11.26 5.56 -1.60
CA ALA A 143 -9.84 5.26 -1.66
C ALA A 143 -9.53 4.17 -2.70
N THR A 144 -9.89 4.45 -3.95
CA THR A 144 -9.66 3.55 -5.09
C THR A 144 -8.71 4.18 -6.10
N GLY A 145 -7.89 3.38 -6.74
CA GLY A 145 -7.02 3.80 -7.83
C GLY A 145 -6.87 2.74 -8.89
N GLN A 146 -6.20 3.10 -9.98
CA GLN A 146 -5.89 2.18 -11.06
C GLN A 146 -4.53 2.51 -11.67
N ILE A 147 -3.79 1.48 -12.07
CA ILE A 147 -2.49 1.59 -12.70
C ILE A 147 -2.53 0.83 -14.03
N ASP A 148 -2.21 1.54 -15.11
CA ASP A 148 -2.08 0.94 -16.43
C ASP A 148 -0.76 0.16 -16.52
N ARG A 149 -0.84 -1.13 -16.86
CA ARG A 149 0.30 -2.04 -17.03
C ARG A 149 0.35 -2.59 -18.46
N GLY A 150 0.00 -1.77 -19.45
CA GLY A 150 -0.01 -2.15 -20.85
C GLY A 150 -1.25 -2.99 -21.20
N ASN A 151 -1.09 -4.30 -21.33
CA ASN A 151 -2.21 -5.20 -21.64
C ASN A 151 -3.15 -5.43 -20.44
N PHE A 152 -2.74 -4.98 -19.25
CA PHE A 152 -3.45 -5.18 -18.00
C PHE A 152 -3.76 -3.84 -17.31
N MET A 153 -4.81 -3.82 -16.51
CA MET A 153 -5.14 -2.73 -15.60
C MET A 153 -5.16 -3.28 -14.18
N ASP A 154 -4.39 -2.66 -13.29
CA ASP A 154 -4.35 -3.00 -11.86
C ASP A 154 -5.25 -2.03 -11.11
N TYR A 155 -6.45 -2.49 -10.75
CA TYR A 155 -7.39 -1.73 -9.93
C TYR A 155 -7.13 -2.04 -8.47
N HIS A 156 -7.06 -1.01 -7.65
CA HIS A 156 -6.83 -1.19 -6.22
C HIS A 156 -7.78 -0.37 -5.35
N ARG A 157 -7.98 -0.86 -4.13
CA ARG A 157 -8.65 -0.14 -3.06
C ARG A 157 -7.88 -0.26 -1.76
N VAL A 158 -7.64 0.88 -1.15
CA VAL A 158 -7.17 0.96 0.23
C VAL A 158 -8.36 0.73 1.16
N SER A 159 -8.29 -0.33 1.96
CA SER A 159 -9.34 -0.74 2.89
C SER A 159 -9.13 -0.17 4.29
N THR A 160 -7.87 -0.08 4.71
CA THR A 160 -7.44 0.53 5.97
C THR A 160 -6.34 1.54 5.67
N TYR A 161 -6.39 2.65 6.38
CA TYR A 161 -5.33 3.65 6.41
C TYR A 161 -5.39 4.29 7.79
N ASP A 162 -4.35 4.09 8.57
CA ASP A 162 -4.23 4.65 9.91
C ASP A 162 -2.84 5.28 10.07
N LEU A 163 -2.74 6.30 10.94
CA LEU A 163 -1.50 6.99 11.25
C LEU A 163 -1.25 6.93 12.75
N ILE A 164 -0.08 6.43 13.10
CA ILE A 164 0.36 6.28 14.47
C ILE A 164 1.56 7.19 14.70
N SER A 165 1.38 8.22 15.51
CA SER A 165 2.49 9.08 15.94
C SER A 165 3.28 8.42 17.06
N ARG A 166 4.61 8.50 16.97
CA ARG A 166 5.56 7.96 17.96
C ARG A 166 6.57 9.05 18.31
N GLY A 167 6.32 9.76 19.41
CA GLY A 167 7.09 10.93 19.80
C GLY A 167 6.98 12.07 18.77
N ASP A 168 7.98 12.94 18.74
CA ASP A 168 7.86 14.24 18.06
C ASP A 168 8.36 14.24 16.62
N LYS A 169 8.97 13.14 16.15
CA LYS A 169 9.63 13.08 14.83
C LYS A 169 9.36 11.80 14.05
N VAL A 170 8.59 10.86 14.59
CA VAL A 170 8.30 9.59 13.94
C VAL A 170 6.80 9.39 13.83
N ALA A 171 6.36 8.98 12.64
CA ALA A 171 5.01 8.54 12.38
C ALA A 171 5.04 7.25 11.57
N ILE A 172 4.14 6.32 11.88
CA ILE A 172 3.96 5.08 11.14
C ILE A 172 2.61 5.17 10.46
N VAL A 173 2.59 4.95 9.14
CA VAL A 173 1.37 4.81 8.36
C VAL A 173 1.17 3.35 8.06
N GLU A 174 -0.01 2.84 8.41
CA GLU A 174 -0.42 1.46 8.18
C GLU A 174 -1.51 1.44 7.12
N VAL A 175 -1.30 0.64 6.08
CA VAL A 175 -2.22 0.54 4.94
C VAL A 175 -2.47 -0.92 4.63
N THR A 176 -3.71 -1.26 4.29
CA THR A 176 -4.02 -2.53 3.63
C THR A 176 -4.79 -2.25 2.35
N ALA A 177 -4.35 -2.80 1.22
CA ALA A 177 -5.05 -2.68 -0.04
C ALA A 177 -5.38 -4.03 -0.68
N LEU A 178 -6.45 -4.02 -1.49
CA LEU A 178 -6.82 -5.10 -2.40
C LEU A 178 -6.46 -4.69 -3.82
N HIS A 179 -5.83 -5.59 -4.57
CA HIS A 179 -5.48 -5.43 -5.97
C HIS A 179 -6.17 -6.47 -6.85
N LEU A 180 -6.77 -6.01 -7.96
CA LEU A 180 -7.33 -6.83 -9.02
C LEU A 180 -6.66 -6.46 -10.35
N VAL A 181 -5.80 -7.35 -10.83
CA VAL A 181 -5.14 -7.19 -12.13
C VAL A 181 -6.04 -7.80 -13.20
N VAL A 182 -6.48 -6.96 -14.13
CA VAL A 182 -7.49 -7.31 -15.14
C VAL A 182 -6.88 -7.25 -16.53
N ASN A 183 -7.09 -8.29 -17.33
CA ASN A 183 -6.76 -8.27 -18.74
C ASN A 183 -7.75 -7.38 -19.50
N LYS A 184 -7.24 -6.34 -20.17
CA LYS A 184 -8.09 -5.35 -20.86
C LYS A 184 -8.89 -5.94 -22.01
N LYS A 185 -8.37 -6.98 -22.68
CA LYS A 185 -9.02 -7.62 -23.83
C LYS A 185 -10.15 -8.56 -23.38
N THR A 186 -9.87 -9.41 -22.39
CA THR A 186 -10.82 -10.45 -21.96
C THR A 186 -11.74 -10.00 -20.82
N GLN A 187 -11.43 -8.87 -20.18
CA GLN A 187 -12.09 -8.38 -18.97
C GLN A 187 -12.09 -9.43 -17.85
N LYS A 188 -11.09 -10.32 -17.83
CA LYS A 188 -10.89 -11.32 -16.78
C LYS A 188 -9.87 -10.83 -15.77
N ILE A 189 -10.14 -11.12 -14.51
CA ILE A 189 -9.17 -11.00 -13.43
C ILE A 189 -8.09 -12.05 -13.68
N ILE A 190 -6.84 -11.63 -13.88
CA ILE A 190 -5.70 -12.55 -14.09
C ILE A 190 -4.90 -12.76 -12.82
N SER A 191 -4.96 -11.81 -11.88
CA SER A 191 -4.30 -11.91 -10.58
C SER A 191 -5.06 -11.08 -9.55
N THR A 192 -5.07 -11.59 -8.32
CA THR A 192 -5.67 -10.95 -7.16
C THR A 192 -4.75 -11.14 -5.99
N PHE A 193 -4.43 -10.05 -5.32
CA PHE A 193 -3.59 -10.06 -4.15
C PHE A 193 -4.00 -8.93 -3.21
N GLN A 194 -3.56 -9.03 -1.97
CA GLN A 194 -3.67 -7.98 -0.98
C GLN A 194 -2.27 -7.58 -0.56
N ASP A 195 -2.10 -6.37 -0.06
CA ASP A 195 -0.88 -5.98 0.62
C ASP A 195 -1.18 -5.32 1.96
N GLU A 196 -0.18 -5.37 2.82
CA GLU A 196 -0.08 -4.57 4.02
C GLU A 196 1.20 -3.75 3.91
N GLU A 197 1.08 -2.42 4.02
CA GLU A 197 2.20 -1.49 4.00
C GLU A 197 2.36 -0.88 5.39
N LEU A 198 3.59 -0.93 5.91
CA LEU A 198 4.00 -0.26 7.12
C LEU A 198 5.11 0.73 6.74
N ASN A 199 4.75 2.01 6.68
CA ASN A 199 5.63 3.09 6.25
C ASN A 199 6.02 3.94 7.45
N THR A 200 7.30 3.88 7.84
CA THR A 200 7.83 4.68 8.95
C THR A 200 8.46 5.96 8.41
N TYR A 201 7.81 7.09 8.68
CA TYR A 201 8.29 8.43 8.38
C TYR A 201 9.07 8.96 9.57
N THR A 202 10.32 9.36 9.33
CA THR A 202 11.18 10.01 10.31
C THR A 202 11.56 11.40 9.80
N GLN A 203 11.31 12.43 10.59
CA GLN A 203 11.77 13.79 10.28
C GLN A 203 13.29 13.86 10.42
N VAL A 204 13.99 14.10 9.31
CA VAL A 204 15.46 14.26 9.29
C VAL A 204 15.81 15.72 9.59
N SER A 205 15.13 16.65 8.93
CA SER A 205 15.24 18.09 9.14
C SER A 205 13.91 18.76 8.74
N ASP A 206 13.77 20.07 8.93
CA ASP A 206 12.59 20.74 8.39
C ASP A 206 12.60 20.68 6.87
N GLY A 207 11.49 20.23 6.28
CA GLY A 207 11.38 20.02 4.85
C GLY A 207 11.97 18.71 4.33
N GLN A 208 12.49 17.81 5.19
CA GLN A 208 13.04 16.52 4.76
C GLN A 208 12.59 15.35 5.64
N LEU A 209 12.11 14.28 4.99
CA LEU A 209 11.77 13.01 5.63
C LEU A 209 12.67 11.89 5.13
N ARG A 210 12.85 10.88 5.98
CA ARG A 210 13.22 9.53 5.58
C ARG A 210 12.00 8.64 5.74
N THR A 211 11.76 7.80 4.75
CA THR A 211 10.70 6.80 4.77
C THR A 211 11.31 5.42 4.66
N ASP A 212 11.15 4.61 5.70
CA ASP A 212 11.44 3.18 5.68
C ASP A 212 10.13 2.43 5.49
N SER A 213 9.98 1.79 4.33
CA SER A 213 8.80 1.05 3.95
C SER A 213 9.01 -0.45 4.13
N SER A 214 7.94 -1.13 4.56
CA SER A 214 7.86 -2.57 4.64
C SER A 214 6.52 -3.01 4.08
N VAL A 215 6.53 -3.75 2.98
CA VAL A 215 5.33 -4.21 2.29
C VAL A 215 5.28 -5.73 2.32
N LYS A 216 4.22 -6.28 2.90
CA LYS A 216 3.92 -7.70 2.83
C LYS A 216 2.78 -7.94 1.85
N VAL A 217 3.03 -8.75 0.83
CA VAL A 217 2.03 -9.14 -0.19
C VAL A 217 1.43 -10.49 0.18
N PHE A 218 0.12 -10.60 0.06
CA PHE A 218 -0.67 -11.81 0.31
C PHE A 218 -1.42 -12.22 -0.96
N ASP A 219 -1.57 -13.52 -1.18
CA ASP A 219 -2.39 -14.02 -2.29
C ASP A 219 -3.90 -13.79 -2.06
N ALA A 220 -4.71 -14.21 -3.03
CA ALA A 220 -6.16 -14.14 -2.96
C ALA A 220 -6.76 -14.93 -1.77
N HIS A 221 -6.02 -15.90 -1.22
CA HIS A 221 -6.40 -16.68 -0.04
C HIS A 221 -5.84 -16.11 1.27
N GLY A 222 -5.20 -14.93 1.21
CA GLY A 222 -4.62 -14.26 2.36
C GLY A 222 -3.34 -14.93 2.88
N LYS A 223 -2.68 -15.79 2.08
CA LYS A 223 -1.39 -16.38 2.42
C LYS A 223 -0.26 -15.43 2.02
N PRO A 224 0.72 -15.17 2.89
CA PRO A 224 1.84 -14.29 2.56
C PRO A 224 2.72 -14.88 1.44
N ILE A 225 3.13 -14.02 0.51
CA ILE A 225 3.97 -14.37 -0.65
C ILE A 225 5.33 -13.69 -0.55
N TYR A 226 5.36 -12.37 -0.35
CA TYR A 226 6.59 -11.59 -0.34
C TYR A 226 6.60 -10.59 0.81
N LEU A 227 7.79 -10.35 1.37
CA LEU A 227 8.08 -9.18 2.18
C LEU A 227 9.17 -8.37 1.49
N THR A 228 8.86 -7.12 1.15
CA THR A 228 9.80 -6.17 0.56
C THR A 228 10.05 -5.04 1.53
N ARG A 229 11.31 -4.61 1.67
CA ARG A 229 11.66 -3.41 2.41
C ARG A 229 12.38 -2.44 1.50
N SER A 230 12.06 -1.16 1.65
CA SER A 230 12.73 -0.10 0.92
C SER A 230 12.97 1.11 1.81
N THR A 231 13.90 1.96 1.40
CA THR A 231 14.19 3.23 2.07
C THR A 231 14.23 4.35 1.04
N SER A 232 13.84 5.55 1.46
CA SER A 232 13.81 6.73 0.59
C SER A 232 13.96 8.01 1.40
N LEU A 233 14.40 9.07 0.72
CA LEU A 233 14.34 10.44 1.22
C LEU A 233 13.24 11.19 0.48
N GLU A 234 12.52 12.02 1.21
CA GLU A 234 11.43 12.84 0.68
C GLU A 234 11.66 14.30 1.03
N SER A 235 11.32 15.19 0.09
CA SER A 235 11.42 16.63 0.25
C SER A 235 10.05 17.27 0.28
N ARG A 236 9.83 18.25 1.15
CA ARG A 236 8.56 18.98 1.22
C ARG A 236 8.40 19.86 -0.01
N LEU A 237 7.39 19.58 -0.81
CA LEU A 237 6.99 20.44 -1.93
C LEU A 237 6.18 21.64 -1.47
N ALA A 238 5.28 21.42 -0.50
CA ALA A 238 4.43 22.48 0.02
C ALA A 238 4.03 22.22 1.48
N PRO A 239 4.00 23.26 2.33
CA PRO A 239 3.39 23.16 3.65
C PRO A 239 1.88 22.94 3.54
N PHE A 240 1.26 22.45 4.61
CA PHE A 240 -0.19 22.28 4.65
C PHE A 240 -0.93 23.64 4.72
N LYS A 241 -1.76 23.93 3.70
CA LYS A 241 -2.50 25.20 3.52
C LYS A 241 -4.01 25.12 3.80
N GLY A 242 -4.48 24.05 4.45
CA GLY A 242 -5.88 23.93 4.85
C GLY A 242 -6.23 24.74 6.08
#